data_AF-A0A915E8P9-F1
#
_entry.id   AF-A0A915E8P9-F1
#
_cell.length_a   1.000
_cell.length_b   1.000
_cell.length_c   1.000
_cell.angle_alpha   90.00
_cell.angle_beta   90.00
_cell.angle_gamma   90.00
#
_symmetry.space_group_name_H-M   'P 1'
#
loop_
_entity.id
_entity.type
_entity.pdbx_description
1 polymer ?
#
loop_
_entity_poly.entity_id
_entity_poly.type
_entity_poly.pdbx_seq_one_letter_code
_entity_poly.pdbx_strand_id
1 'polypeptide(L)'
;MLAENRPDADRPKYIFVLRDGLSEGQFAMAVDEKLKAIKRGCAEFDPEYHPKFVFVIESCAWLCDRRQFVREDCPEFFMQSHYPLKGVGKPVEYSVLVDEIGVSQDELQGLLNSLCYSHQIVNSAISLPEPIYQADELAKRGQNNYLAMKRLEGNRIPQGLVGTFAPLLGYDDRQFFSAGLAGPLHGSLRHGSGIISRAKQEEIAQQRQREREEVLQKQRKIGAAGPSN
;
A
#
# COMPACT_ATOMS: atom_id res chain seq x y z
N MET A 1 -1.67 26.70 12.31
CA MET A 1 -1.60 25.38 12.98
C MET A 1 -0.36 24.56 12.58
N LEU A 2 -0.13 24.17 11.31
CA LEU A 2 1.08 23.38 10.95
C LEU A 2 2.37 24.21 10.85
N ALA A 3 2.28 25.48 10.42
CA ALA A 3 3.43 26.37 10.30
C ALA A 3 3.95 26.88 11.66
N GLU A 4 3.08 26.99 12.67
CA GLU A 4 3.41 27.56 13.99
C GLU A 4 4.12 26.56 14.92
N ASN A 5 3.98 25.25 14.66
CA ASN A 5 4.56 24.18 15.47
C ASN A 5 5.88 23.61 14.90
N ARG A 6 6.41 24.19 13.81
CA ARG A 6 7.70 23.78 13.24
C ARG A 6 8.76 24.80 13.64
N PRO A 7 9.58 24.54 14.68
CA PRO A 7 10.54 25.51 15.22
C PRO A 7 11.59 25.95 14.19
N ASP A 8 11.86 25.11 13.19
CA ASP A 8 12.67 25.45 12.02
C ASP A 8 11.78 25.36 10.78
N ALA A 9 11.37 26.49 10.20
CA ALA A 9 10.61 26.55 8.95
C ALA A 9 11.40 26.04 7.72
N ASP A 10 12.56 25.44 7.95
CA ASP A 10 13.44 24.87 6.95
C ASP A 10 12.79 23.69 6.22
N ARG A 11 13.16 23.58 4.95
CA ARG A 11 12.71 22.52 4.06
C ARG A 11 13.29 21.17 4.50
N PRO A 12 12.57 20.06 4.30
CA PRO A 12 13.08 18.75 4.71
C PRO A 12 14.35 18.42 3.91
N LYS A 13 15.43 18.07 4.62
CA LYS A 13 16.70 17.67 4.00
C LYS A 13 16.65 16.24 3.44
N TYR A 14 15.76 15.42 4.00
CA TYR A 14 15.61 14.00 3.73
C TYR A 14 14.15 13.68 3.39
N ILE A 15 13.94 12.94 2.31
CA ILE A 15 12.60 12.51 1.87
C ILE A 15 12.60 10.99 1.71
N PHE A 16 11.83 10.32 2.56
CA PHE A 16 11.53 8.90 2.44
C PHE A 16 10.27 8.73 1.60
N VAL A 17 10.40 8.01 0.49
CA VAL A 17 9.29 7.67 -0.40
C VAL A 17 8.98 6.19 -0.22
N LEU A 18 7.83 5.91 0.38
CA LEU A 18 7.32 4.57 0.59
C LEU A 18 6.27 4.28 -0.48
N ARG A 19 6.44 3.19 -1.23
CA ARG A 19 5.55 2.86 -2.35
C ARG A 19 5.08 1.41 -2.32
N ASP A 20 3.78 1.21 -2.14
CA ASP A 20 3.13 -0.11 -2.29
C ASP A 20 2.75 -0.41 -3.76
N GLY A 21 2.63 -1.70 -4.07
CA GLY A 21 1.92 -2.20 -5.24
C GLY A 21 2.76 -2.26 -6.51
N LEU A 22 4.08 -2.39 -6.38
CA LEU A 22 4.99 -2.58 -7.50
C LEU A 22 5.55 -3.99 -7.51
N SER A 23 5.48 -4.65 -8.66
CA SER A 23 6.20 -5.90 -8.87
C SER A 23 7.65 -5.63 -9.28
N GLU A 24 8.51 -6.63 -9.09
CA GLU A 24 9.93 -6.58 -9.45
C GLU A 24 10.19 -6.07 -10.87
N GLY A 25 9.41 -6.52 -11.86
CA GLY A 25 9.55 -6.08 -13.25
C GLY A 25 9.26 -4.59 -13.48
N GLN A 26 8.73 -3.89 -12.48
CA GLN A 26 8.42 -2.47 -12.52
C GLN A 26 9.42 -1.60 -11.74
N PHE A 27 10.44 -2.20 -11.10
CA PHE A 27 11.40 -1.45 -10.27
C PHE A 27 12.17 -0.41 -11.08
N ALA A 28 12.64 -0.78 -12.27
CA ALA A 28 13.33 0.15 -13.17
C ALA A 28 12.44 1.35 -13.53
N MET A 29 11.17 1.11 -13.91
CA MET A 29 10.21 2.17 -14.21
C MET A 29 9.93 3.05 -12.98
N ALA A 30 9.83 2.47 -11.79
CA ALA A 30 9.59 3.22 -10.57
C ALA A 30 10.73 4.22 -10.27
N VAL A 31 11.98 3.79 -10.43
CA VAL A 31 13.15 4.67 -10.27
C VAL A 31 13.23 5.69 -11.40
N ASP A 32 13.12 5.24 -12.65
CA ASP A 32 13.36 6.09 -13.81
C ASP A 32 12.24 7.09 -14.08
N GLU A 33 10.99 6.75 -13.82
CA GLU A 33 9.86 7.65 -14.07
C GLU A 33 9.40 8.34 -12.79
N LYS A 34 9.14 7.59 -11.72
CA LYS A 34 8.50 8.16 -10.51
C LYS A 34 9.48 8.97 -9.70
N LEU A 35 10.65 8.42 -9.36
CA LEU A 35 11.64 9.17 -8.58
C LEU A 35 12.16 10.38 -9.36
N LYS A 36 12.42 10.25 -10.67
CA LYS A 36 12.80 11.39 -11.51
C LYS A 36 11.68 12.44 -11.60
N ALA A 37 10.41 12.05 -11.65
CA ALA A 37 9.30 13.01 -11.61
C ALA A 37 9.26 13.77 -10.29
N ILE A 38 9.46 13.10 -9.15
CA ILE A 38 9.51 13.76 -7.84
C ILE A 38 10.68 14.75 -7.78
N LYS A 39 11.88 14.33 -8.21
CA LYS A 39 13.06 15.21 -8.26
C LYS A 39 12.85 16.43 -9.16
N ARG A 40 12.22 16.24 -10.32
CA ARG A 40 11.84 17.34 -11.23
C ARG A 40 10.88 18.31 -10.55
N GLY A 41 9.86 17.80 -9.85
CA GLY A 41 8.91 18.64 -9.11
C GLY A 41 9.58 19.44 -7.99
N CYS A 42 10.56 18.86 -7.29
CA CYS A 42 11.36 19.60 -6.30
C CYS A 42 12.18 20.73 -6.95
N ALA A 43 12.81 20.47 -8.10
CA ALA A 43 13.60 21.48 -8.83
C ALA A 43 12.74 22.58 -9.48
N GLU A 44 11.50 22.25 -9.89
CA GLU A 44 10.53 23.23 -10.38
C GLU A 44 10.02 24.13 -9.26
N PHE A 45 9.82 23.57 -8.07
CA PHE A 45 9.42 24.34 -6.89
C PHE A 45 10.53 25.29 -6.43
N ASP A 46 11.77 24.81 -6.35
CA ASP A 46 12.94 25.64 -6.09
C ASP A 46 14.21 25.02 -6.71
N PRO A 47 14.90 25.72 -7.63
CA PRO A 47 16.12 25.22 -8.28
C PRO A 47 17.28 24.90 -7.34
N GLU A 48 17.37 25.52 -6.16
CA GLU A 48 18.44 25.30 -5.18
C GLU A 48 18.08 24.18 -4.18
N TYR A 49 16.83 23.68 -4.21
CA TYR A 49 16.37 22.65 -3.30
C TYR A 49 16.71 21.25 -3.81
N HIS A 50 17.73 20.65 -3.19
CA HIS A 50 18.21 19.30 -3.50
C HIS A 50 18.16 18.40 -2.26
N PRO A 51 16.97 17.90 -1.88
CA PRO A 51 16.86 16.94 -0.79
C PRO A 51 17.44 15.59 -1.20
N LYS A 52 17.88 14.82 -0.21
CA LYS A 52 18.28 13.43 -0.40
C LYS A 52 17.08 12.51 -0.31
N PHE A 53 17.02 11.52 -1.20
CA PHE A 53 15.92 10.59 -1.30
C PHE A 53 16.29 9.18 -0.83
N VAL A 54 15.32 8.54 -0.18
CA VAL A 54 15.30 7.09 0.05
C VAL A 54 14.01 6.56 -0.54
N PHE A 55 14.09 5.65 -1.51
CA PHE A 55 12.95 5.07 -2.21
C PHE A 55 12.80 3.61 -1.84
N VAL A 56 11.76 3.30 -1.08
CA VAL A 56 11.46 1.96 -0.56
C VAL A 56 10.17 1.47 -1.18
N ILE A 57 10.22 0.31 -1.80
CA ILE A 57 9.04 -0.40 -2.28
C ILE A 57 8.58 -1.37 -1.20
N GLU A 58 7.28 -1.39 -1.00
CA GLU A 58 6.60 -2.40 -0.21
C GLU A 58 5.87 -3.38 -1.12
N SER A 59 5.99 -4.66 -0.79
CA SER A 59 5.29 -5.74 -1.47
C SER A 59 4.79 -6.78 -0.46
N CYS A 60 3.59 -7.29 -0.69
CA CYS A 60 3.03 -8.37 0.10
C CYS A 60 3.71 -9.71 -0.26
N ALA A 61 4.55 -10.24 0.64
CA ALA A 61 5.16 -11.55 0.47
C ALA A 61 4.15 -12.67 0.76
N TRP A 62 3.78 -13.42 -0.27
CA TRP A 62 3.00 -14.66 -0.11
C TRP A 62 3.97 -15.81 0.19
N LEU A 63 3.84 -16.39 1.38
CA LEU A 63 4.63 -17.49 1.96
C LEU A 63 6.04 -17.14 2.46
N CYS A 64 6.21 -17.27 3.77
CA CYS A 64 7.48 -17.38 4.48
C CYS A 64 8.13 -18.76 4.27
N ASP A 65 8.30 -19.18 3.01
CA ASP A 65 9.20 -20.29 2.65
C ASP A 65 10.51 -19.76 2.02
N ARG A 66 10.60 -18.45 1.77
CA ARG A 66 11.79 -17.78 1.21
C ARG A 66 12.84 -17.39 2.27
N ARG A 67 13.19 -18.27 3.20
CA ARG A 67 14.20 -17.95 4.23
C ARG A 67 15.66 -17.84 3.72
N GLN A 68 15.91 -17.94 2.41
CA GLN A 68 17.29 -18.06 1.89
C GLN A 68 17.65 -17.28 0.61
N PHE A 69 16.79 -16.41 0.06
CA PHE A 69 17.16 -15.62 -1.12
C PHE A 69 16.76 -14.16 -0.92
N VAL A 70 17.54 -13.43 -0.12
CA VAL A 70 17.62 -11.97 -0.25
C VAL A 70 18.43 -11.71 -1.51
N ARG A 71 17.90 -10.88 -2.39
CA ARG A 71 18.61 -10.44 -3.59
C ARG A 71 19.93 -9.77 -3.26
N GLU A 72 20.97 -10.08 -4.05
CA GLU A 72 22.28 -9.43 -3.90
C GLU A 72 22.32 -8.05 -4.59
N ASP A 73 21.48 -7.85 -5.60
CA ASP A 73 21.46 -6.62 -6.40
C ASP A 73 20.61 -5.50 -5.78
N CYS A 74 19.71 -5.82 -4.86
CA CYS A 74 18.88 -4.86 -4.14
C CYS A 74 18.78 -5.22 -2.65
N PRO A 75 19.13 -4.31 -1.73
CA PRO A 75 18.94 -4.55 -0.31
C PRO A 75 17.45 -4.66 0.02
N GLU A 76 17.03 -5.84 0.47
CA GLU A 76 15.64 -6.12 0.86
C GLU A 76 15.58 -6.81 2.22
N PHE A 77 14.47 -6.61 2.93
CA PHE A 77 14.20 -7.28 4.20
C PHE A 77 12.71 -7.53 4.39
N PHE A 78 12.40 -8.53 5.21
CA PHE A 78 11.02 -8.90 5.53
C PHE A 78 10.73 -8.50 6.98
N MET A 79 9.60 -7.84 7.21
CA MET A 79 9.17 -7.41 8.53
C MET A 79 7.71 -7.74 8.77
N GLN A 80 7.43 -8.36 9.92
CA GLN A 80 6.08 -8.59 10.44
C GLN A 80 5.86 -7.63 11.62
N SER A 81 5.27 -6.46 11.36
CA SER A 81 5.03 -5.43 12.40
C SER A 81 3.81 -5.72 13.29
N HIS A 82 2.78 -6.36 12.73
CA HIS A 82 1.50 -6.57 13.39
C HIS A 82 1.36 -7.97 14.00
N TYR A 83 0.56 -8.07 15.05
CA TYR A 83 0.14 -9.35 15.59
C TYR A 83 -1.03 -9.93 14.78
N PRO A 84 -0.90 -11.13 14.17
CA PRO A 84 -1.98 -11.74 13.40
C PRO A 84 -3.07 -12.28 14.33
N LEU A 85 -4.24 -11.64 14.33
CA LEU A 85 -5.39 -12.07 15.15
C LEU A 85 -5.95 -13.43 14.71
N LYS A 86 -5.78 -13.81 13.43
CA LYS A 86 -6.26 -15.08 12.89
C LYS A 86 -5.36 -15.55 11.75
N GLY A 87 -5.01 -16.84 11.78
CA GLY A 87 -4.20 -17.48 10.75
C GLY A 87 -2.72 -17.13 10.88
N VAL A 88 -1.97 -17.32 9.80
CA VAL A 88 -0.54 -17.00 9.74
C VAL A 88 -0.39 -15.55 9.27
N GLY A 89 0.40 -14.77 10.02
CA GLY A 89 0.77 -13.41 9.63
C GLY A 89 1.53 -13.40 8.31
N LYS A 90 1.22 -12.43 7.46
CA LYS A 90 1.95 -12.24 6.20
C LYS A 90 3.00 -11.17 6.41
N PRO A 91 4.29 -11.55 6.45
CA PRO A 91 5.36 -10.56 6.56
C PRO A 91 5.34 -9.69 5.30
N VAL A 92 5.77 -8.46 5.49
CA VAL A 92 5.85 -7.46 4.44
C VAL A 92 7.29 -7.40 3.94
N GLU A 93 7.47 -7.39 2.64
CA GLU A 93 8.76 -7.26 1.97
C GLU A 93 9.04 -5.80 1.67
N TYR A 94 10.21 -5.32 2.08
CA TYR A 94 10.69 -3.98 1.80
C TYR A 94 11.93 -4.09 0.93
N SER A 95 11.87 -3.57 -0.29
CA SER A 95 13.01 -3.50 -1.21
C SER A 95 13.45 -2.05 -1.34
N VAL A 96 14.71 -1.77 -1.00
CA VAL A 96 15.28 -0.41 -1.04
C VAL A 96 15.93 -0.20 -2.40
N LEU A 97 15.26 0.56 -3.27
CA LEU A 97 15.75 0.78 -4.64
C LEU A 97 16.80 1.89 -4.74
N VAL A 98 16.63 2.95 -3.95
CA VAL A 98 17.52 4.11 -3.96
C VAL A 98 17.72 4.57 -2.53
N ASP A 99 18.97 4.77 -2.14
CA ASP A 99 19.36 5.38 -0.88
C ASP A 99 20.52 6.37 -1.09
N GLU A 100 20.21 7.66 -1.03
CA GLU A 100 21.20 8.75 -1.15
C GLU A 100 21.75 9.20 0.21
N ILE A 101 21.13 8.74 1.30
CA ILE A 101 21.50 9.09 2.65
C ILE A 101 22.56 8.11 3.17
N GLY A 102 22.46 6.83 2.78
CA GLY A 102 23.28 5.74 3.29
C GLY A 102 22.78 5.25 4.64
N VAL A 103 21.47 5.06 4.77
CA VAL A 103 20.82 4.60 6.02
C VAL A 103 21.13 3.13 6.22
N SER A 104 21.47 2.73 7.46
CA SER A 104 21.63 1.31 7.76
C SER A 104 20.29 0.58 7.70
N GLN A 105 20.31 -0.70 7.35
CA GLN A 105 19.07 -1.50 7.30
C GLN A 105 18.38 -1.56 8.68
N ASP A 106 19.15 -1.61 9.78
CA ASP A 106 18.60 -1.64 11.14
C ASP A 106 17.86 -0.34 11.49
N GLU A 107 18.41 0.81 11.11
CA GLU A 107 17.75 2.11 11.30
C GLU A 107 16.48 2.22 10.45
N LEU A 108 16.54 1.76 9.19
CA LEU A 108 15.37 1.78 8.31
C LEU A 108 14.26 0.85 8.83
N GLN A 109 14.61 -0.35 9.30
CA GLN A 109 13.68 -1.27 9.96
C GLN A 109 13.04 -0.63 11.20
N GLY A 110 13.85 -0.01 12.07
CA GLY A 110 13.37 0.69 13.26
C GLY A 110 12.42 1.85 12.95
N LEU A 111 12.74 2.63 11.91
CA LEU A 111 11.91 3.74 11.43
C LEU A 111 10.57 3.23 10.89
N LEU A 112 10.58 2.26 9.98
CA LEU A 112 9.36 1.71 9.39
C LEU A 112 8.48 1.04 10.44
N ASN A 113 9.08 0.30 11.37
CA ASN A 113 8.32 -0.32 12.46
C ASN A 113 7.66 0.75 13.33
N SER A 114 8.37 1.85 13.65
CA SER A 114 7.82 2.97 14.41
C SER A 114 6.65 3.65 13.70
N LEU A 115 6.70 3.77 12.36
CA LEU A 115 5.58 4.27 11.56
C LEU A 115 4.35 3.35 11.61
N CYS A 116 4.53 2.04 11.78
CA CYS A 116 3.41 1.09 11.96
C CYS A 116 2.64 1.28 13.28
N TYR A 117 3.21 1.97 14.28
CA TYR A 117 2.51 2.30 15.53
C TYR A 117 1.82 3.68 15.49
N SER A 118 1.98 4.42 14.39
CA SER A 118 1.45 5.79 14.26
C SER A 118 -0.03 5.85 13.84
N HIS A 119 -0.67 4.69 13.63
CA HIS A 119 -2.06 4.64 13.19
C HIS A 119 -3.02 5.13 14.27
N GLN A 120 -3.74 6.23 13.99
CA GLN A 120 -4.51 6.94 15.00
C GLN A 120 -5.80 6.21 15.46
N ILE A 121 -6.24 5.20 14.71
CA ILE A 121 -7.52 4.50 14.96
C ILE A 121 -7.35 3.35 15.95
N VAL A 122 -6.18 2.71 15.99
CA VAL A 122 -5.91 1.53 16.84
C VAL A 122 -4.69 1.76 17.72
N ASN A 123 -4.69 1.17 18.91
CA ASN A 123 -3.56 1.25 19.85
C ASN A 123 -2.54 0.10 19.68
N SER A 124 -2.54 -0.55 18.52
CA SER A 124 -1.69 -1.69 18.18
C SER A 124 -0.99 -1.45 16.84
N ALA A 125 0.18 -2.05 16.63
CA ALA A 125 0.87 -1.95 15.35
C ALA A 125 0.01 -2.48 14.19
N ILE A 126 -0.07 -1.69 13.12
CA ILE A 126 -0.66 -2.09 11.86
C ILE A 126 0.36 -2.81 10.97
N SER A 127 -0.13 -3.50 9.92
CA SER A 127 0.71 -4.34 9.05
C SER A 127 1.63 -3.55 8.13
N LEU A 128 1.24 -2.31 7.79
CA LEU A 128 1.94 -1.44 6.87
C LEU A 128 2.29 -0.12 7.57
N PRO A 129 3.35 0.59 7.16
CA PRO A 129 3.65 1.92 7.69
C PRO A 129 2.48 2.88 7.44
N GLU A 130 2.21 3.76 8.39
CA GLU A 130 1.07 4.68 8.34
C GLU A 130 0.94 5.48 7.02
N PRO A 131 2.02 6.04 6.43
CA PRO A 131 1.90 6.77 5.17
C PRO A 131 1.33 5.93 4.01
N ILE A 132 1.69 4.64 3.95
CA ILE A 132 1.18 3.71 2.94
C ILE A 132 -0.30 3.43 3.21
N TYR A 133 -0.63 3.10 4.46
CA TYR A 133 -2.00 2.80 4.85
C TYR A 133 -2.96 3.95 4.50
N GLN A 134 -2.56 5.19 4.78
CA GLN A 134 -3.36 6.38 4.44
C GLN A 134 -3.48 6.59 2.93
N ALA A 135 -2.41 6.37 2.16
CA ALA A 135 -2.47 6.45 0.71
C ALA A 135 -3.50 5.47 0.13
N ASP A 136 -3.58 4.26 0.68
CA ASP A 136 -4.56 3.25 0.27
C ASP A 136 -6.00 3.64 0.62
N GLU A 137 -6.25 4.14 1.83
CA GLU A 137 -7.58 4.61 2.22
C GLU A 137 -8.03 5.80 1.36
N LEU A 138 -7.13 6.71 1.02
CA LEU A 138 -7.39 7.81 0.08
C LEU A 138 -7.70 7.28 -1.33
N ALA A 139 -6.97 6.27 -1.81
CA ALA A 139 -7.24 5.65 -3.10
C ALA A 139 -8.61 4.95 -3.13
N LYS A 140 -8.97 4.19 -2.08
CA LYS A 140 -10.30 3.58 -1.92
C LYS A 140 -11.40 4.62 -1.90
N ARG A 141 -11.20 5.71 -1.16
CA ARG A 141 -12.15 6.84 -1.13
C ARG A 141 -12.29 7.50 -2.50
N GLY A 142 -11.19 7.74 -3.21
CA GLY A 142 -11.19 8.28 -4.57
C GLY A 142 -11.96 7.39 -5.54
N GLN A 143 -11.74 6.07 -5.48
CA GLN A 143 -12.48 5.09 -6.26
C GLN A 143 -13.98 5.15 -5.96
N ASN A 144 -14.37 5.21 -4.68
CA ASN A 144 -15.77 5.28 -4.28
C ASN A 144 -16.45 6.57 -4.77
N ASN A 145 -15.77 7.70 -4.66
CA ASN A 145 -16.24 8.98 -5.19
C ASN A 145 -16.42 8.92 -6.71
N TYR A 146 -15.45 8.35 -7.42
CA TYR A 146 -15.53 8.18 -8.88
C TYR A 146 -16.68 7.25 -9.29
N LEU A 147 -16.90 6.14 -8.56
CA LEU A 147 -18.03 5.25 -8.80
C LEU A 147 -19.37 5.92 -8.51
N ALA A 148 -19.45 6.75 -7.46
CA ALA A 148 -20.65 7.54 -7.16
C ALA A 148 -20.94 8.55 -8.27
N MET A 149 -19.93 9.30 -8.72
CA MET A 149 -20.02 10.21 -9.86
C MET A 149 -20.51 9.48 -11.12
N LYS A 150 -19.93 8.32 -11.46
CA LYS A 150 -20.33 7.52 -12.62
C LYS A 150 -21.79 7.03 -12.54
N ARG A 151 -22.33 6.80 -11.33
CA ARG A 151 -23.74 6.45 -11.13
C ARG A 151 -24.67 7.65 -11.37
N LEU A 152 -24.23 8.87 -11.04
CA LEU A 152 -25.02 10.09 -11.17
C LEU A 152 -24.95 10.69 -12.58
N GLU A 153 -23.76 10.73 -13.19
CA GLU A 153 -23.49 11.42 -14.46
C GLU A 153 -23.38 10.47 -15.68
N GLY A 154 -23.53 9.16 -15.46
CA GLY A 154 -23.36 8.12 -16.48
C GLY A 154 -21.89 7.86 -16.84
N ASN A 155 -21.64 7.27 -18.01
CA ASN A 155 -20.27 6.93 -18.47
C ASN A 155 -19.42 8.14 -18.91
N ARG A 156 -19.79 9.37 -18.53
CA ARG A 156 -19.00 10.56 -18.83
C ARG A 156 -17.84 10.61 -17.84
N ILE A 157 -16.64 10.31 -18.30
CA ILE A 157 -15.43 10.67 -17.56
C ILE A 157 -15.37 12.20 -17.64
N PRO A 158 -15.25 12.94 -16.52
CA PRO A 158 -14.89 14.34 -16.58
C PRO A 158 -13.52 14.42 -17.22
N GLN A 159 -13.49 14.62 -18.54
CA GLN A 159 -12.38 15.27 -19.20
C GLN A 159 -12.29 16.61 -18.50
N GLY A 160 -11.18 16.85 -17.80
CA GLY A 160 -11.06 17.91 -16.80
C GLY A 160 -11.80 19.18 -17.20
N LEU A 161 -12.48 19.82 -16.25
CA LEU A 161 -12.99 21.17 -16.47
C LEU A 161 -11.79 22.06 -16.82
N VAL A 162 -11.54 22.21 -18.11
CA VAL A 162 -10.64 23.21 -18.67
C VAL A 162 -11.27 24.56 -18.34
N GLY A 163 -10.95 25.11 -17.16
CA GLY A 163 -11.16 26.55 -16.92
C GLY A 163 -11.58 27.03 -15.54
N THR A 164 -12.08 26.22 -14.61
CA THR A 164 -12.68 26.80 -13.36
C THR A 164 -11.95 26.51 -12.06
N PHE A 165 -11.12 25.48 -11.96
CA PHE A 165 -10.40 25.15 -10.71
C PHE A 165 -8.86 25.15 -10.82
N ALA A 166 -8.32 25.37 -12.03
CA ALA A 166 -6.88 25.43 -12.28
C ALA A 166 -6.11 26.48 -11.41
N PRO A 167 -6.66 27.65 -11.03
CA PRO A 167 -5.87 28.62 -10.27
C PRO A 167 -5.62 28.24 -8.81
N LEU A 168 -6.38 27.29 -8.24
CA LEU A 168 -6.31 26.96 -6.81
C LEU A 168 -5.36 25.80 -6.47
N LEU A 169 -4.94 25.01 -7.46
CA LEU A 169 -4.04 23.86 -7.24
C LEU A 169 -2.74 23.90 -8.05
N GLY A 170 -2.54 24.89 -8.93
CA GLY A 170 -1.25 25.11 -9.61
C GLY A 170 -0.69 23.90 -10.36
N TYR A 171 -1.56 22.97 -10.81
CA TYR A 171 -1.17 21.68 -11.38
C TYR A 171 -1.69 21.60 -12.83
N ASP A 172 -0.78 21.51 -13.81
CA ASP A 172 -1.12 21.37 -15.24
C ASP A 172 -1.09 19.88 -15.65
N ASP A 173 -2.28 19.28 -15.74
CA ASP A 173 -2.49 17.85 -16.05
C ASP A 173 -2.11 17.44 -17.49
N ARG A 174 -1.64 18.36 -18.33
CA ARG A 174 -1.38 18.11 -19.76
C ARG A 174 -0.24 17.14 -20.05
N GLN A 175 0.62 16.82 -19.08
CA GLN A 175 1.82 16.00 -19.33
C GLN A 175 1.61 14.48 -19.12
N PHE A 176 0.57 14.05 -18.40
CA PHE A 176 0.47 12.64 -17.98
C PHE A 176 -0.32 11.72 -18.94
N PHE A 177 -1.25 12.25 -19.72
CA PHE A 177 -2.15 11.43 -20.55
C PHE A 177 -1.73 11.24 -22.00
N SER A 178 -0.71 11.93 -22.49
CA SER A 178 -0.30 11.86 -23.91
C SER A 178 0.57 10.63 -24.25
N ALA A 179 1.07 9.87 -23.26
CA ALA A 179 2.14 8.90 -23.50
C ALA A 179 1.76 7.41 -23.41
N GLY A 180 0.49 7.00 -23.19
CA GLY A 180 0.26 5.60 -22.76
C GLY A 180 -0.98 4.84 -23.21
N LEU A 181 -1.86 5.34 -24.08
CA LEU A 181 -3.09 4.62 -24.43
C LEU A 181 -3.36 4.56 -25.93
N ALA A 182 -2.46 3.93 -26.66
CA ALA A 182 -2.73 3.39 -27.99
C ALA A 182 -2.34 1.90 -28.04
N GLY A 183 -3.24 1.05 -27.56
CA GLY A 183 -3.13 -0.41 -27.67
C GLY A 183 -4.53 -1.03 -27.57
N PRO A 184 -4.92 -1.97 -28.46
CA PRO A 184 -6.25 -2.53 -28.46
C PRO A 184 -6.44 -3.46 -27.26
N LEU A 185 -7.39 -3.11 -26.38
CA LEU A 185 -7.82 -3.94 -25.26
C LEU A 185 -8.63 -5.14 -25.77
N HIS A 186 -7.94 -6.22 -26.13
CA HIS A 186 -8.50 -7.58 -26.14
C HIS A 186 -7.96 -8.33 -24.92
N GLY A 187 -8.84 -8.61 -23.95
CA GLY A 187 -8.46 -9.29 -22.73
C GLY A 187 -9.47 -9.07 -21.61
N SER A 188 -10.63 -9.72 -21.72
CA SER A 188 -11.62 -9.80 -20.64
C SER A 188 -11.04 -10.59 -19.45
N LEU A 189 -10.45 -9.89 -18.49
CA LEU A 189 -10.22 -10.40 -17.13
C LEU A 189 -11.24 -9.78 -16.18
N ARG A 190 -12.38 -10.46 -16.06
CA ARG A 190 -13.39 -10.21 -15.03
C ARG A 190 -12.80 -10.58 -13.66
N HIS A 191 -12.08 -9.66 -13.03
CA HIS A 191 -11.92 -9.70 -11.58
C HIS A 191 -13.06 -8.89 -10.97
N GLY A 192 -14.16 -9.59 -10.67
CA GLY A 192 -15.30 -9.02 -9.98
C GLY A 192 -14.88 -8.57 -8.59
N SER A 193 -14.93 -7.26 -8.35
CA SER A 193 -15.01 -6.69 -7.01
C SER A 193 -16.34 -7.15 -6.39
N GLY A 194 -16.32 -8.33 -5.79
CA GLY A 194 -17.49 -8.91 -5.14
C GLY A 194 -17.79 -8.16 -3.85
N ILE A 195 -18.67 -7.15 -3.92
CA ILE A 195 -19.44 -6.75 -2.74
C ILE A 195 -20.37 -7.94 -2.46
N ILE A 196 -19.95 -8.81 -1.54
CA ILE A 196 -20.72 -9.98 -1.12
C ILE A 196 -22.00 -9.44 -0.45
N SER A 197 -23.16 -9.77 -1.01
CA SER A 197 -24.45 -9.36 -0.44
C SER A 197 -24.59 -9.85 1.01
N ARG A 198 -25.32 -9.11 1.86
CA ARG A 198 -25.56 -9.49 3.26
C ARG A 198 -26.02 -10.95 3.41
N ALA A 199 -26.90 -11.40 2.51
CA ALA A 199 -27.38 -12.78 2.46
C ALA A 199 -26.25 -13.80 2.27
N LYS A 200 -25.28 -13.50 1.39
CA LYS A 200 -24.14 -14.39 1.14
C LYS A 200 -23.09 -14.32 2.25
N GLN A 201 -23.00 -13.21 2.99
CA GLN A 201 -22.21 -13.15 4.22
C GLN A 201 -22.82 -13.99 5.36
N GLU A 202 -24.15 -13.98 5.49
CA GLU A 202 -24.88 -14.79 6.48
C GLU A 202 -24.78 -16.29 6.17
N GLU A 203 -24.86 -16.68 4.90
CA GLU A 203 -24.67 -18.07 4.48
C GLU A 203 -23.26 -18.59 4.79
N ILE A 204 -22.24 -17.77 4.51
CA ILE A 204 -20.83 -18.08 4.87
C ILE A 204 -20.65 -18.15 6.39
N ALA A 205 -21.32 -17.30 7.15
CA ALA A 205 -21.26 -17.33 8.61
C ALA A 205 -21.89 -18.62 9.18
N GLN A 206 -23.05 -19.03 8.67
CA GLN A 206 -23.72 -20.27 9.07
C GLN A 206 -22.89 -21.51 8.72
N GLN A 207 -22.27 -21.53 7.53
CA GLN A 207 -21.43 -22.65 7.11
C GLN A 207 -20.20 -22.81 7.99
N ARG A 208 -19.56 -21.69 8.38
CA ARG A 208 -18.44 -21.68 9.33
C ARG A 208 -18.83 -22.14 10.74
N GLN A 209 -20.08 -21.89 11.14
CA GLN A 209 -20.61 -22.34 12.42
C GLN A 209 -20.79 -23.86 12.44
N ARG A 210 -21.36 -24.43 11.37
CA ARG A 210 -21.50 -25.90 11.20
C ARG A 210 -20.15 -26.60 11.18
N GLU A 211 -19.18 -26.07 10.42
CA GLU A 211 -17.82 -26.63 10.37
C GLU A 211 -17.14 -26.60 11.75
N ARG A 212 -17.34 -25.53 12.54
CA ARG A 212 -16.83 -25.45 13.92
C ARG A 212 -17.44 -26.51 14.82
N GLU A 213 -18.75 -26.75 14.71
CA GLU A 213 -19.45 -27.76 15.50
C GLU A 213 -19.02 -29.18 15.13
N GLU A 214 -18.81 -29.46 13.84
CA GLU A 214 -18.29 -30.75 13.36
C GLU A 214 -16.87 -31.02 13.87
N VAL A 215 -16.00 -30.00 13.87
CA VAL A 215 -14.64 -30.11 14.43
C VAL A 215 -14.71 -30.37 15.94
N LEU A 216 -15.60 -29.68 16.67
CA LEU A 216 -15.78 -29.89 18.10
C LEU A 216 -16.28 -31.31 18.43
N GLN A 217 -17.20 -31.84 17.61
CA GLN A 217 -17.68 -33.22 17.77
C GLN A 217 -16.59 -34.25 17.48
N LYS A 218 -15.75 -34.02 16.45
CA LYS A 218 -14.59 -34.90 16.18
C LYS A 218 -13.58 -34.87 17.33
N GLN A 219 -13.30 -33.70 17.90
CA GLN A 219 -12.41 -33.57 19.06
C GLN A 219 -12.98 -34.27 20.31
N ARG A 220 -14.30 -34.20 20.55
CA ARG A 220 -14.96 -34.95 21.64
C ARG A 220 -14.89 -36.46 21.44
N LYS A 221 -15.00 -36.96 20.21
CA LYS A 221 -14.84 -38.39 19.90
C LYS A 221 -13.40 -38.88 20.09
N ILE A 222 -12.41 -38.05 19.77
CA ILE A 222 -10.99 -38.38 20.00
C ILE A 222 -10.68 -38.37 21.51
N GLY A 223 -11.24 -37.44 22.28
CA GLY A 223 -11.08 -37.40 23.74
C GLY A 223 -11.79 -38.53 24.51
N ALA A 224 -12.81 -39.16 23.92
CA ALA A 224 -13.51 -40.30 24.50
C ALA A 224 -12.81 -41.65 24.22
N ALA A 225 -11.86 -41.69 23.28
CA ALA A 225 -11.00 -42.84 23.00
C ALA A 225 -9.65 -42.69 23.74
N GLY A 226 -9.71 -42.57 25.07
CA GLY A 226 -8.53 -42.77 25.92
C GLY A 226 -8.15 -44.26 25.93
N PRO A 227 -6.86 -44.61 26.11
CA PRO A 227 -6.43 -46.01 26.10
C PRO A 227 -7.10 -46.78 27.24
N SER A 228 -7.80 -47.86 26.90
CA SER A 228 -8.19 -48.88 27.85
C SER A 228 -6.92 -49.51 28.42
N ASN A 229 -6.66 -49.31 29.71
CA ASN A 229 -5.71 -50.12 30.47
C ASN A 229 -6.08 -51.61 30.42
#